data_AF-A0A956BG48-F1
#
_entry.id   AF-A0A956BG48-F1
#
_cell.length_a   1.000
_cell.length_b   1.000
_cell.length_c   1.000
_cell.angle_alpha   90.00
_cell.angle_beta   90.00
_cell.angle_gamma   90.00
#
_symmetry.space_group_name_H-M   'P 1'
#
loop_
_entity.id
_entity.type
_entity.pdbx_description
1 polymer ?
#
loop_
_entity_poly.entity_id
_entity_poly.type
_entity_poly.pdbx_seq_one_letter_code
_entity_poly.pdbx_strand_id
1 'polypeptide(L)'
;KGNFRSPYSAEYMGAQTDDYSTLSSQNYLALALTLLYQQSGREEYLDAVRGILDFTREWLYDSEQHRILHHWMDGAIAQPDHPEYFCSGCNLQTLYVIWYLYREVLGTSL
;
A
#
# COMPACT_ATOMS: atom_id res chain seq x y z
N LYS A 1 3.40 -8.15 -9.07
CA LYS A 1 2.71 -8.56 -7.82
C LYS A 1 2.76 -7.36 -6.87
N GLY A 2 1.65 -6.98 -6.24
CA GLY A 2 1.54 -5.76 -5.41
C GLY A 2 1.31 -6.01 -3.92
N ASN A 3 1.09 -7.25 -3.51
CA ASN A 3 0.92 -7.67 -2.12
C ASN A 3 2.26 -8.15 -1.52
N PHE A 4 3.14 -7.21 -1.21
CA PHE A 4 4.43 -7.55 -0.58
C PHE A 4 4.23 -8.02 0.88
N ARG A 5 4.92 -9.11 1.23
CA ARG A 5 4.89 -9.73 2.56
C ARG A 5 5.43 -8.80 3.64
N SER A 6 4.74 -8.71 4.77
CA SER A 6 5.29 -8.17 6.02
C SER A 6 5.64 -9.30 7.01
N PRO A 7 6.88 -9.41 7.50
CA PRO A 7 7.35 -10.55 8.31
C PRO A 7 6.90 -10.55 9.78
N TYR A 8 6.27 -9.48 10.27
CA TYR A 8 5.85 -9.33 11.67
C TYR A 8 4.38 -9.74 11.92
N SER A 9 3.73 -10.35 10.92
CA SER A 9 2.27 -10.48 10.85
C SER A 9 1.66 -11.55 11.73
N ALA A 10 2.28 -12.73 11.79
CA ALA A 10 1.72 -13.85 12.55
C ALA A 10 1.70 -13.54 14.06
N GLU A 11 2.77 -12.96 14.60
CA GLU A 11 2.94 -12.72 16.04
C GLU A 11 2.02 -11.61 16.57
N TYR A 12 1.82 -10.53 15.81
CA TYR A 12 1.08 -9.35 16.28
C TYR A 12 -0.37 -9.29 15.77
N MET A 13 -0.67 -9.95 14.66
CA MET A 13 -1.92 -9.75 13.91
C MET A 13 -2.72 -11.05 13.70
N GLY A 14 -2.15 -12.21 14.05
CA GLY A 14 -2.84 -13.50 13.98
C GLY A 14 -2.93 -14.12 12.59
N ALA A 15 -2.14 -13.65 11.62
CA ALA A 15 -2.09 -14.24 10.29
C ALA A 15 -1.72 -15.74 10.35
N GLN A 16 -2.49 -16.57 9.65
CA GLN A 16 -2.31 -18.03 9.57
C GLN A 16 -1.44 -18.45 8.38
N THR A 17 -1.23 -17.54 7.43
CA THR A 17 -0.40 -17.74 6.24
C THR A 17 0.63 -16.63 6.08
N ASP A 18 1.54 -16.77 5.11
CA ASP A 18 2.46 -15.72 4.70
C ASP A 18 1.78 -14.63 3.82
N ASP A 19 0.49 -14.78 3.49
CA ASP A 19 -0.29 -13.81 2.71
C ASP A 19 -0.79 -12.68 3.60
N TYR A 20 0.13 -11.77 3.90
CA TYR A 20 -0.18 -10.59 4.70
C TYR A 20 0.50 -9.33 4.19
N SER A 21 -0.32 -8.29 4.02
CA SER A 21 0.09 -6.98 3.54
C SER A 21 -0.70 -5.89 4.28
N THR A 22 0.01 -4.96 4.94
CA THR A 22 -0.61 -3.74 5.52
C THR A 22 -0.47 -2.54 4.60
N LEU A 23 -1.46 -1.64 4.65
CA LEU A 23 -1.41 -0.37 3.95
C LEU A 23 -0.17 0.45 4.34
N SER A 24 0.22 0.44 5.62
CA SER A 24 1.45 1.11 6.09
C SER A 24 2.71 0.55 5.42
N SER A 25 2.87 -0.77 5.38
CA SER A 25 4.04 -1.41 4.77
C SER A 25 4.12 -1.15 3.27
N GLN A 26 2.95 -1.19 2.59
CA GLN A 26 2.85 -0.83 1.18
C GLN A 26 3.23 0.64 0.93
N ASN A 27 2.77 1.57 1.79
CA ASN A 27 3.13 2.98 1.67
C ASN A 27 4.64 3.22 1.81
N TYR A 28 5.29 2.60 2.80
CA TYR A 28 6.73 2.73 3.00
C TYR A 28 7.52 2.18 1.80
N LEU A 29 7.12 1.00 1.31
CA LEU A 29 7.77 0.39 0.16
C LEU A 29 7.56 1.20 -1.12
N ALA A 30 6.34 1.68 -1.37
CA ALA A 30 6.04 2.53 -2.52
C ALA A 30 6.84 3.83 -2.49
N LEU A 31 6.99 4.48 -1.33
CA LEU A 31 7.83 5.68 -1.20
C LEU A 31 9.31 5.37 -1.47
N ALA A 32 9.85 4.30 -0.90
CA ALA A 32 11.24 3.90 -1.11
C ALA A 32 11.53 3.59 -2.59
N LEU A 33 10.64 2.85 -3.25
CA LEU A 33 10.76 2.53 -4.67
C LEU A 33 10.62 3.79 -5.56
N THR A 34 9.73 4.71 -5.20
CA THR A 34 9.60 6.00 -5.88
C THR A 34 10.90 6.81 -5.83
N LEU A 35 11.54 6.87 -4.66
CA LEU A 35 12.84 7.53 -4.49
C LEU A 35 13.96 6.81 -5.28
N LEU A 36 13.97 5.48 -5.30
CA LEU A 36 14.92 4.70 -6.10
C LEU A 36 14.75 4.94 -7.60
N TYR A 37 13.51 5.01 -8.09
CA TYR A 37 13.22 5.38 -9.47
C TYR A 37 13.71 6.80 -9.76
N GLN A 38 13.37 7.78 -8.93
CA GLN A 38 13.78 9.18 -9.11
C GLN A 38 15.31 9.32 -9.21
N GLN A 39 16.06 8.59 -8.39
CA GLN A 39 17.52 8.66 -8.36
C GLN A 39 18.20 7.90 -9.51
N SER A 40 17.62 6.77 -9.94
CA SER A 40 18.28 5.84 -10.87
C SER A 40 17.73 5.83 -12.29
N GLY A 41 16.50 6.30 -12.48
CA GLY A 41 15.75 6.18 -13.74
C GLY A 41 15.38 4.74 -14.12
N ARG A 42 15.55 3.75 -13.23
CA ARG A 42 15.25 2.34 -13.53
C ARG A 42 13.76 2.05 -13.42
N GLU A 43 13.13 1.77 -14.55
CA GLU A 43 11.68 1.50 -14.67
C GLU A 43 11.17 0.38 -13.77
N GLU A 44 11.98 -0.63 -13.45
CA GLU A 44 11.58 -1.75 -12.58
C GLU A 44 11.07 -1.29 -11.20
N TYR A 45 11.57 -0.16 -10.69
CA TYR A 45 11.09 0.42 -9.44
C TYR A 45 9.75 1.11 -9.63
N LEU A 46 9.54 1.82 -10.74
CA LEU A 46 8.26 2.45 -11.06
C LEU A 46 7.18 1.39 -11.32
N ASP A 47 7.52 0.31 -12.01
CA ASP A 47 6.62 -0.83 -12.23
C ASP A 47 6.22 -1.50 -10.91
N ALA A 48 7.15 -1.61 -9.96
CA ALA A 48 6.85 -2.10 -8.63
C ALA A 48 5.90 -1.15 -7.86
N VAL A 49 6.10 0.17 -7.94
CA VAL A 49 5.17 1.17 -7.36
C VAL A 49 3.78 1.04 -7.97
N ARG A 50 3.67 0.95 -9.30
CA ARG A 50 2.40 0.73 -10.00
C ARG A 50 1.68 -0.50 -9.48
N GLY A 51 2.40 -1.62 -9.34
CA GLY A 51 1.85 -2.85 -8.79
C GLY A 51 1.28 -2.71 -7.37
N ILE A 52 1.92 -1.91 -6.51
CA ILE A 52 1.43 -1.62 -5.16
C ILE A 52 0.14 -0.78 -5.21
N LEU A 53 0.12 0.27 -6.03
CA LEU A 53 -1.05 1.14 -6.17
C LEU A 53 -2.23 0.39 -6.79
N ASP A 54 -1.99 -0.46 -7.79
CA ASP A 54 -3.01 -1.32 -8.39
C ASP A 54 -3.57 -2.29 -7.36
N PHE A 55 -2.71 -2.96 -6.59
CA PHE A 55 -3.17 -3.84 -5.51
C PHE A 55 -4.03 -3.08 -4.48
N THR A 56 -3.58 -1.89 -4.07
CA THR A 56 -4.31 -1.05 -3.12
C THR A 56 -5.69 -0.66 -3.65
N ARG A 57 -5.77 -0.27 -4.92
CA ARG A 57 -7.01 0.12 -5.59
C ARG A 57 -7.96 -1.06 -5.80
N GLU A 58 -7.45 -2.20 -6.22
CA GLU A 58 -8.27 -3.36 -6.58
C GLU A 58 -8.77 -4.13 -5.36
N TRP A 59 -7.93 -4.24 -4.32
CA TRP A 59 -8.17 -5.17 -3.21
C TRP A 59 -8.45 -4.48 -1.88
N LEU A 60 -7.97 -3.25 -1.67
CA LEU A 60 -8.10 -2.58 -0.37
C LEU A 60 -9.05 -1.37 -0.39
N TYR A 61 -9.38 -0.83 -1.56
CA TYR A 61 -10.23 0.36 -1.66
C TYR A 61 -11.71 0.01 -1.50
N ASP A 62 -12.33 0.54 -0.46
CA ASP A 62 -13.77 0.54 -0.22
C ASP A 62 -14.37 1.75 -0.95
N SER A 63 -15.02 1.49 -2.08
CA SER A 63 -15.65 2.53 -2.91
C SER A 63 -16.91 3.12 -2.31
N GLU A 64 -17.60 2.39 -1.43
CA GLU A 64 -18.83 2.88 -0.79
C GLU A 64 -18.51 3.90 0.29
N GLN A 65 -17.39 3.69 1.00
CA GLN A 65 -16.98 4.56 2.11
C GLN A 65 -15.78 5.45 1.78
N HIS A 66 -15.28 5.40 0.54
CA HIS A 66 -14.18 6.22 0.03
C HIS A 66 -12.92 6.14 0.89
N ARG A 67 -12.53 4.92 1.29
CA ARG A 67 -11.36 4.68 2.14
C ARG A 67 -10.60 3.43 1.75
N ILE A 68 -9.35 3.36 2.16
CA ILE A 68 -8.51 2.19 1.96
C ILE A 68 -8.45 1.42 3.29
N LEU A 69 -8.82 0.15 3.22
CA LEU A 69 -8.80 -0.78 4.35
C LEU A 69 -7.36 -1.10 4.76
N HIS A 70 -7.17 -1.39 6.05
CA HIS A 70 -5.83 -1.40 6.62
C HIS A 70 -4.94 -2.54 6.14
N HIS A 71 -5.51 -3.70 5.80
CA HIS A 71 -4.73 -4.88 5.42
C HIS A 71 -5.50 -5.85 4.52
N TRP A 72 -4.70 -6.67 3.85
CA TRP A 72 -5.09 -7.97 3.32
C TRP A 72 -4.39 -9.04 4.17
N MET A 73 -5.14 -10.01 4.66
CA MET A 73 -4.66 -11.09 5.51
C MET A 73 -5.36 -12.39 5.12
N ASP A 74 -4.60 -13.43 4.85
CA ASP A 74 -5.11 -14.80 4.63
C ASP A 74 -6.25 -14.86 3.58
N GLY A 75 -6.11 -14.10 2.48
CA GLY A 75 -7.11 -14.07 1.42
C GLY A 75 -8.31 -13.15 1.65
N ALA A 76 -8.30 -12.33 2.72
CA ALA A 76 -9.39 -11.45 3.07
C ALA A 76 -8.94 -10.03 3.41
N ILE A 77 -9.82 -9.06 3.17
CA ILE A 77 -9.69 -7.67 3.62
C ILE A 77 -10.02 -7.54 5.11
N ALA A 78 -9.51 -6.47 5.73
CA ALA A 78 -9.89 -6.09 7.09
C ALA A 78 -11.42 -5.95 7.24
N GLN A 79 -12.00 -6.53 8.31
CA GLN A 79 -13.44 -6.48 8.60
C GLN A 79 -13.77 -5.41 9.65
N PRO A 80 -15.02 -4.91 9.71
CA PRO A 80 -15.41 -3.84 10.63
C PRO A 80 -15.19 -4.11 12.13
N ASP A 81 -15.17 -5.39 12.53
CA ASP A 81 -14.92 -5.83 13.91
C ASP A 81 -13.43 -6.01 14.22
N HIS A 82 -12.54 -5.89 13.21
CA HIS A 82 -11.10 -5.91 13.43
C HIS A 82 -10.65 -4.58 14.08
N PRO A 83 -9.82 -4.61 15.13
CA PRO A 83 -9.32 -3.39 15.77
C PRO A 83 -8.53 -2.49 14.81
N GLU A 84 -7.88 -3.07 13.79
CA GLU A 84 -7.26 -2.30 12.72
C GLU A 84 -8.05 -2.35 11.42
N TYR A 85 -9.37 -2.20 11.46
CA TYR A 85 -10.19 -2.11 10.25
C TYR A 85 -9.76 -0.95 9.32
N PHE A 86 -9.50 0.22 9.91
CA PHE A 86 -9.16 1.45 9.20
C PHE A 86 -8.09 2.25 9.95
N CYS A 87 -7.20 2.89 9.19
CA CYS A 87 -6.22 3.81 9.73
C CYS A 87 -6.14 5.09 8.90
N SER A 88 -6.51 6.22 9.50
CA SER A 88 -6.47 7.55 8.85
C SER A 88 -5.04 7.95 8.48
N GLY A 89 -4.06 7.67 9.34
CA GLY A 89 -2.65 7.95 9.08
C GLY A 89 -2.13 7.21 7.85
N CYS A 90 -2.49 5.93 7.69
CA CYS A 90 -2.12 5.15 6.51
C CYS A 90 -2.76 5.71 5.23
N ASN A 91 -4.05 6.10 5.28
CA ASN A 91 -4.73 6.68 4.13
C ASN A 91 -4.12 8.02 3.72
N LEU A 92 -3.82 8.91 4.68
CA LEU A 92 -3.15 10.19 4.40
C LEU A 92 -1.75 9.96 3.82
N GLN A 93 -1.01 8.97 4.33
CA GLN A 93 0.30 8.62 3.79
C GLN A 93 0.18 8.09 2.35
N THR A 94 -0.84 7.30 2.02
CA THR A 94 -1.08 6.85 0.63
C THR A 94 -1.30 8.05 -0.29
N LEU A 95 -2.12 9.02 0.12
CA LEU A 95 -2.32 10.25 -0.65
C LEU A 95 -1.02 11.04 -0.83
N TYR A 96 -0.20 11.14 0.22
CA TYR A 96 1.11 11.77 0.15
C TYR A 96 2.04 11.07 -0.85
N VAL A 97 2.10 9.73 -0.83
CA VAL A 97 2.93 8.95 -1.76
C VAL A 97 2.48 9.15 -3.20
N ILE A 98 1.16 9.13 -3.47
CA ILE A 98 0.60 9.40 -4.81
C ILE A 98 0.95 10.83 -5.25
N TRP A 99 0.73 11.81 -4.39
CA TRP A 99 1.08 13.20 -4.67
C TRP A 99 2.57 13.37 -4.99
N TYR A 100 3.44 12.77 -4.18
CA TYR A 100 4.89 12.85 -4.37
C TYR A 100 5.31 12.22 -5.69
N LEU A 101 4.81 11.02 -5.99
CA LEU A 101 5.07 10.34 -7.27
C LEU A 101 4.66 11.22 -8.45
N TYR A 102 3.43 11.71 -8.48
CA TYR A 102 2.92 12.45 -9.64
C TYR A 102 3.60 13.82 -9.77
N ARG A 103 3.72 14.57 -8.67
CA ARG A 103 4.17 15.96 -8.73
C ARG A 103 5.68 16.09 -8.75
N GLU A 104 6.38 15.39 -7.87
CA GLU A 104 7.81 15.58 -7.64
C GLU A 104 8.68 14.65 -8.51
N VAL A 105 8.12 13.50 -8.93
CA VAL A 105 8.88 12.50 -9.69
C VAL A 105 8.46 12.41 -11.16
N LEU A 106 7.16 12.39 -11.45
CA LEU A 106 6.65 12.30 -12.83
C LEU A 106 6.36 13.67 -13.46
N GLY A 107 6.36 14.76 -12.68
CA GLY A 107 6.11 16.12 -13.18
C GLY A 107 4.71 16.31 -13.77
N THR A 108 3.73 15.51 -13.36
CA THR A 108 2.35 15.52 -13.87
C THR A 108 1.41 16.17 -12.84
N SER A 109 0.38 16.91 -13.28
CA SER A 109 -0.69 17.31 -12.37
C SER A 109 -1.62 16.12 -12.11
N LEU A 110 -2.07 15.97 -10.86
CA LEU A 110 -3.15 15.05 -10.48
C LEU A 110 -4.49 15.51 -11.05
#